data_AF-A0A352AHJ8-F1
#
_entry.id   AF-A0A352AHJ8-F1
#
_cell.length_a   1.000
_cell.length_b   1.000
_cell.length_c   1.000
_cell.angle_alpha   90.00
_cell.angle_beta   90.00
_cell.angle_gamma   90.00
#
_symmetry.space_group_name_H-M   'P 1'
#
loop_
_entity.id
_entity.type
_entity.pdbx_description
1 polymer ?
#
loop_
_entity_poly.entity_id
_entity_poly.type
_entity_poly.pdbx_seq_one_letter_code
_entity_poly.pdbx_strand_id
1 'polypeptide(L)'
;MSESDFSLPKGCFIRPADLEDKSDLQKLLWEFITTEALSFYIQKFSYVPIVLGLALVASGIAWMLNADAKIVLSLVIFILLIVAYLIWLVFVNPGLNWQNYWVIECHFNLVACGTVENRHTYSNLNYLYVKPAWRERGVDSYLVRHLIEQATPPTYLLCQSKRAEFYANLGFVPVVWQELPPKVAKNFSIFRNSPSVILMQYMTN
;
A
#
# COMPACT_ATOMS: atom_id res chain seq x y z
N MET A 1 19.85 13.00 18.95
CA MET A 1 19.44 13.69 17.70
C MET A 1 18.53 14.83 18.12
N SER A 2 18.93 16.08 17.87
CA SER A 2 18.24 17.29 18.35
C SER A 2 16.80 17.35 17.85
N GLU A 3 15.84 17.68 18.72
CA GLU A 3 14.41 17.85 18.41
C GLU A 3 14.10 19.04 17.46
N SER A 4 15.11 19.78 17.00
CA SER A 4 14.93 21.09 16.35
C SER A 4 14.89 21.11 14.82
N ASP A 5 14.90 19.98 14.09
CA ASP A 5 15.19 20.01 12.64
C ASP A 5 14.16 19.37 11.70
N PHE A 6 13.02 18.89 12.21
CA PHE A 6 11.93 18.40 11.36
C PHE A 6 10.95 19.52 11.07
N SER A 7 11.39 20.51 10.29
CA SER A 7 10.51 21.55 9.76
C SER A 7 10.18 21.24 8.30
N LEU A 8 8.94 21.52 7.90
CA LEU A 8 8.58 21.47 6.49
C LEU A 8 9.33 22.57 5.73
N PRO A 9 9.72 22.32 4.47
CA PRO A 9 10.27 23.37 3.61
C PRO A 9 9.33 24.58 3.53
N LYS A 10 9.89 25.78 3.34
CA LYS A 10 9.09 27.00 3.18
C LYS A 10 8.06 26.84 2.06
N GLY A 11 6.82 27.25 2.32
CA GLY A 11 5.71 27.12 1.37
C GLY A 11 5.07 25.74 1.32
N CYS A 12 5.47 24.83 2.22
CA CYS A 12 4.83 23.54 2.43
C CYS A 12 4.03 23.51 3.73
N PHE A 13 2.88 22.84 3.73
CA PHE A 13 2.08 22.61 4.93
C PHE A 13 1.42 21.23 4.88
N ILE A 14 1.11 20.67 6.05
CA ILE A 14 0.39 19.42 6.20
C ILE A 14 -1.07 19.71 6.53
N ARG A 15 -1.99 18.94 5.94
CA ARG A 15 -3.42 18.99 6.28
C ARG A 15 -4.10 17.65 5.99
N PRO A 16 -5.29 17.40 6.57
CA PRO A 16 -6.15 16.33 6.11
C PRO A 16 -6.51 16.53 4.63
N ALA A 17 -6.67 15.43 3.90
CA ALA A 17 -7.16 15.46 2.53
C ALA A 17 -8.64 15.84 2.48
N ASP A 18 -8.99 16.65 1.48
CA ASP A 18 -10.37 17.06 1.19
C ASP A 18 -10.90 16.30 -0.05
N LEU A 19 -12.20 16.42 -0.31
CA LEU A 19 -12.86 15.84 -1.47
C LEU A 19 -12.26 16.36 -2.79
N GLU A 20 -11.82 17.61 -2.83
CA GLU A 20 -11.19 18.23 -4.00
C GLU A 20 -9.84 17.57 -4.34
N ASP A 21 -9.12 17.05 -3.33
CA ASP A 21 -7.83 16.38 -3.52
C ASP A 21 -7.95 15.00 -4.16
N LYS A 22 -9.16 14.45 -4.30
CA LYS A 22 -9.38 13.05 -4.72
C LYS A 22 -8.61 12.70 -5.99
N SER A 23 -8.63 13.57 -7.00
CA SER A 23 -7.96 13.34 -8.28
C SER A 23 -6.43 13.35 -8.13
N ASP A 24 -5.89 14.31 -7.37
CA ASP A 24 -4.44 14.46 -7.21
C ASP A 24 -3.86 13.43 -6.24
N LEU A 25 -4.63 13.04 -5.22
CA LEU A 25 -4.32 11.92 -4.34
C LEU A 25 -4.34 10.60 -5.11
N GLN A 26 -5.31 10.40 -6.03
CA GLN A 26 -5.32 9.24 -6.93
C GLN A 26 -4.05 9.18 -7.78
N LYS A 27 -3.61 10.31 -8.34
CA LYS A 27 -2.36 10.38 -9.11
C LYS A 27 -1.15 10.05 -8.23
N LEU A 28 -1.05 10.61 -7.03
CA LEU A 28 0.02 10.31 -6.07
C LEU A 28 0.07 8.82 -5.71
N LEU A 29 -1.09 8.22 -5.42
CA LEU A 29 -1.18 6.80 -5.10
C LEU A 29 -0.85 5.93 -6.30
N TRP A 30 -1.19 6.36 -7.51
CA TRP A 30 -0.79 5.67 -8.73
C TRP A 30 0.73 5.68 -8.92
N GLU A 31 1.38 6.83 -8.70
CA GLU A 31 2.84 6.92 -8.71
C GLU A 31 3.45 6.04 -7.61
N PHE A 32 2.89 6.03 -6.41
CA PHE A 32 3.32 5.14 -5.33
C PHE A 32 3.22 3.67 -5.74
N ILE A 33 2.08 3.24 -6.30
CA ILE A 33 1.85 1.86 -6.71
C ILE A 33 2.85 1.44 -7.78
N THR A 34 3.08 2.29 -8.78
CA THR A 34 3.96 1.96 -9.90
C THR A 34 5.44 1.96 -9.51
N THR A 35 5.86 2.84 -8.59
CA THR A 35 7.29 3.03 -8.26
C THR A 35 7.74 2.25 -7.02
N GLU A 36 6.87 2.12 -6.02
CA GLU A 36 7.22 1.55 -4.72
C GLU A 36 6.36 0.34 -4.39
N ALA A 37 5.05 0.39 -4.63
CA ALA A 37 4.16 -0.63 -4.10
C ALA A 37 3.92 -1.82 -5.05
N LEU A 38 4.48 -1.80 -6.25
CA LEU A 38 4.17 -2.78 -7.30
C LEU A 38 4.41 -4.22 -6.84
N SER A 39 5.52 -4.44 -6.13
CA SER A 39 5.87 -5.73 -5.53
C SER A 39 4.80 -6.24 -4.55
N PHE A 40 4.24 -5.36 -3.71
CA PHE A 40 3.18 -5.74 -2.77
C PHE A 40 1.89 -6.16 -3.50
N TYR A 41 1.55 -5.45 -4.57
CA TYR A 41 0.36 -5.76 -5.39
C TYR A 41 0.55 -7.07 -6.17
N ILE A 42 1.71 -7.28 -6.81
CA ILE A 42 2.00 -8.55 -7.51
C ILE A 42 1.88 -9.73 -6.55
N GLN A 43 2.42 -9.62 -5.34
CA GLN A 43 2.33 -10.69 -4.35
C GLN A 43 0.88 -10.94 -3.91
N LYS A 44 0.07 -9.88 -3.78
CA LYS A 44 -1.35 -10.01 -3.45
C LYS A 44 -2.14 -10.73 -4.54
N PHE A 45 -1.76 -10.59 -5.81
CA PHE A 45 -2.47 -11.17 -6.96
C PHE A 45 -1.74 -12.36 -7.60
N SER A 46 -0.76 -12.95 -6.93
CA SER A 46 0.04 -14.06 -7.48
C SER A 46 -0.79 -15.30 -7.82
N TYR A 47 -1.97 -15.47 -7.20
CA TYR A 47 -2.91 -16.56 -7.49
C TYR A 47 -3.70 -16.39 -8.78
N VAL A 48 -3.82 -15.17 -9.33
CA VAL A 48 -4.59 -14.88 -10.55
C VAL A 48 -4.08 -15.67 -11.77
N PRO A 49 -2.76 -15.69 -12.10
CA PRO A 49 -2.29 -16.50 -13.24
C PRO A 49 -2.51 -18.01 -13.04
N ILE A 50 -2.50 -18.51 -11.81
CA ILE A 50 -2.77 -19.91 -11.51
C ILE A 50 -4.24 -20.23 -11.85
N VAL A 51 -5.17 -19.40 -11.40
CA VAL A 51 -6.60 -19.55 -11.69
C VAL A 51 -6.86 -19.47 -13.20
N LEU A 52 -6.20 -18.55 -13.90
CA LEU A 52 -6.29 -18.44 -15.36
C LEU A 52 -5.75 -19.69 -16.06
N GLY A 53 -4.61 -20.21 -15.62
CA GLY A 53 -4.05 -21.46 -16.15
C GLY A 53 -5.00 -22.64 -15.98
N LEU A 54 -5.57 -22.80 -14.78
CA LEU A 54 -6.55 -23.86 -14.51
C LEU A 54 -7.80 -23.73 -15.37
N ALA A 55 -8.29 -22.50 -15.58
CA ALA A 55 -9.45 -22.24 -16.42
C ALA A 55 -9.17 -22.56 -17.91
N LEU A 56 -7.97 -22.22 -18.40
CA LEU A 56 -7.53 -22.59 -19.76
C LEU A 56 -7.43 -24.12 -19.93
N VAL A 57 -6.85 -24.83 -18.97
CA VAL A 57 -6.79 -26.30 -18.98
C VAL A 57 -8.19 -26.91 -19.00
N ALA A 58 -9.11 -26.44 -18.14
CA ALA A 58 -10.49 -26.90 -18.12
C ALA A 58 -11.20 -26.67 -19.46
N SER A 59 -10.97 -25.51 -20.09
CA SER A 59 -11.53 -25.20 -21.41
C SER A 59 -10.99 -26.11 -22.52
N GLY A 60 -9.70 -26.46 -22.48
CA GLY A 60 -9.08 -27.41 -23.40
C GLY A 60 -9.63 -28.83 -23.25
N ILE A 61 -9.82 -29.28 -22.00
CA ILE A 61 -10.45 -30.58 -21.71
C ILE A 61 -11.89 -30.61 -22.22
N ALA A 62 -12.67 -29.55 -22.00
CA ALA A 62 -14.03 -29.45 -22.51
C ALA A 62 -14.08 -29.55 -24.05
N TRP A 63 -13.14 -28.88 -24.74
CA TRP A 63 -13.02 -28.97 -26.20
C TRP A 63 -12.65 -30.38 -26.67
N MET A 64 -11.72 -31.05 -25.99
CA MET A 64 -11.33 -32.44 -26.28
C MET A 64 -12.48 -33.44 -26.06
N LEU A 65 -13.37 -33.18 -25.10
CA LEU A 65 -14.57 -33.98 -24.84
C LEU A 65 -15.74 -33.64 -25.80
N ASN A 66 -15.48 -32.84 -26.85
CA ASN A 66 -16.45 -32.41 -27.84
C ASN A 66 -17.66 -31.67 -27.22
N ALA A 67 -17.40 -30.91 -26.14
CA ALA A 67 -18.40 -30.02 -25.58
C ALA A 67 -18.87 -29.02 -26.66
N ASP A 68 -20.14 -28.64 -26.60
CA ASP A 68 -20.74 -27.67 -27.51
C ASP A 68 -19.86 -26.40 -27.57
N ALA A 69 -19.49 -25.97 -28.77
CA ALA A 69 -18.63 -24.81 -29.00
C ALA A 69 -19.15 -23.54 -28.31
N LYS A 70 -20.47 -23.43 -28.08
CA LYS A 70 -21.08 -22.33 -27.32
C LYS A 70 -20.68 -22.34 -25.85
N ILE A 71 -20.49 -23.52 -25.25
CA ILE A 71 -20.05 -23.67 -23.85
C ILE A 71 -18.60 -23.21 -23.72
N VAL A 72 -17.72 -23.63 -24.64
CA VAL A 72 -16.31 -23.23 -24.65
C VAL A 72 -16.17 -21.72 -24.84
N LEU A 73 -16.90 -21.13 -25.79
CA LEU A 73 -16.89 -19.69 -26.02
C LEU A 73 -17.40 -18.89 -24.81
N SER A 74 -18.46 -19.37 -24.17
CA SER A 74 -19.02 -18.75 -22.95
C SER A 74 -18.01 -18.73 -21.80
N LEU A 75 -17.26 -19.83 -21.59
CA LEU A 75 -16.22 -19.90 -20.57
C LEU A 75 -15.07 -18.91 -20.84
N VAL A 76 -14.61 -18.80 -22.09
CA VAL A 76 -13.54 -17.85 -22.46
C VAL A 76 -13.99 -16.41 -22.19
N ILE A 77 -15.21 -16.05 -22.59
CA ILE A 77 -15.76 -14.71 -22.33
C ILE A 77 -15.87 -14.45 -20.83
N PHE A 78 -16.36 -15.43 -20.06
CA PHE A 78 -16.47 -15.31 -18.60
C PHE A 78 -15.11 -15.09 -17.92
N ILE A 79 -14.06 -15.79 -18.37
CA ILE A 79 -12.69 -15.59 -17.89
C ILE A 79 -12.20 -14.18 -18.22
N LEU A 80 -12.40 -13.70 -19.46
CA LEU A 80 -12.00 -12.34 -19.84
C LEU A 80 -12.72 -11.27 -19.01
N LEU A 81 -14.00 -11.45 -18.71
CA LEU A 81 -14.76 -10.54 -17.84
C LEU A 81 -14.23 -10.58 -16.40
N ILE A 82 -13.85 -11.74 -15.87
CA ILE A 82 -13.21 -11.84 -14.55
C ILE A 82 -11.88 -11.10 -14.54
N VAL A 83 -11.03 -11.28 -15.56
CA VAL A 83 -9.75 -10.57 -15.66
C VAL A 83 -9.97 -9.06 -15.74
N ALA A 84 -10.88 -8.61 -16.59
CA ALA A 84 -11.23 -7.20 -16.70
C ALA A 84 -11.76 -6.63 -15.37
N TYR A 85 -12.59 -7.39 -14.66
CA TYR A 85 -13.09 -7.02 -13.34
C TYR A 85 -11.99 -6.94 -12.28
N LEU A 86 -11.05 -7.90 -12.26
CA LEU A 86 -9.90 -7.88 -11.34
C LEU A 86 -8.97 -6.69 -11.62
N ILE A 87 -8.70 -6.40 -12.89
CA ILE A 87 -7.95 -5.21 -13.31
C ILE A 87 -8.71 -3.96 -12.84
N TRP A 88 -10.00 -3.88 -13.12
CA TRP A 88 -10.84 -2.76 -12.68
C TRP A 88 -10.83 -2.58 -11.16
N LEU A 89 -10.88 -3.65 -10.37
CA LEU A 89 -10.77 -3.58 -8.90
C LEU A 89 -9.44 -2.99 -8.43
N VAL A 90 -8.33 -3.33 -9.09
CA VAL A 90 -7.00 -2.77 -8.76
C VAL A 90 -6.92 -1.28 -9.13
N PHE A 91 -7.51 -0.89 -10.26
CA PHE A 91 -7.42 0.48 -10.80
C PHE A 91 -8.42 1.45 -10.17
N VAL A 92 -9.66 1.03 -9.92
CA VAL A 92 -10.75 1.95 -9.54
C VAL A 92 -10.85 2.18 -8.04
N ASN A 93 -10.29 1.29 -7.23
CA ASN A 93 -10.36 1.44 -5.78
C ASN A 93 -9.11 0.90 -5.08
N PRO A 94 -7.98 1.65 -5.07
CA PRO A 94 -6.83 1.30 -4.25
C PRO A 94 -7.08 1.46 -2.73
N GLY A 95 -8.32 1.27 -2.25
CA GLY A 95 -8.70 1.46 -0.84
C GLY A 95 -8.76 2.93 -0.44
N LEU A 96 -9.13 3.81 -1.37
CA LEU A 96 -9.03 5.25 -1.21
C LEU A 96 -10.21 5.79 -0.38
N ASN A 97 -10.14 5.59 0.93
CA ASN A 97 -10.93 6.38 1.86
C ASN A 97 -10.21 7.70 2.11
N TRP A 98 -10.42 8.66 1.21
CA TRP A 98 -9.70 9.96 1.20
C TRP A 98 -9.75 10.68 2.55
N GLN A 99 -10.80 10.50 3.33
CA GLN A 99 -10.98 11.14 4.65
C GLN A 99 -9.88 10.78 5.67
N ASN A 100 -9.19 9.64 5.49
CA ASN A 100 -8.15 9.19 6.40
C ASN A 100 -6.74 9.58 5.94
N TYR A 101 -6.61 10.30 4.84
CA TYR A 101 -5.31 10.70 4.32
C TYR A 101 -4.87 12.04 4.88
N TRP A 102 -3.59 12.11 5.21
CA TRP A 102 -2.86 13.34 5.41
C TRP A 102 -2.04 13.61 4.17
N VAL A 103 -2.06 14.86 3.71
CA VAL A 103 -1.33 15.30 2.55
C VAL A 103 -0.41 16.45 2.92
N ILE A 104 0.75 16.49 2.27
CA ILE A 104 1.62 17.67 2.30
C ILE A 104 1.49 18.35 0.95
N GLU A 105 1.10 19.61 1.03
CA GLU A 105 0.95 20.49 -0.11
C GLU A 105 2.09 21.51 -0.10
N CYS A 106 2.74 21.68 -1.25
CA CYS A 106 3.77 22.70 -1.45
C CYS A 106 3.43 23.48 -2.71
N HIS A 107 3.33 24.81 -2.62
CA HIS A 107 3.02 25.68 -3.77
C HIS A 107 1.81 25.17 -4.59
N PHE A 108 0.68 24.89 -3.91
CA PHE A 108 -0.57 24.40 -4.52
C PHE A 108 -0.48 23.01 -5.18
N ASN A 109 0.54 22.23 -4.87
CA ASN A 109 0.72 20.88 -5.41
C ASN A 109 0.86 19.88 -4.27
N LEU A 110 0.11 18.78 -4.34
CA LEU A 110 0.31 17.66 -3.42
C LEU A 110 1.64 16.97 -3.75
N VAL A 111 2.52 16.89 -2.75
CA VAL A 111 3.88 16.34 -2.88
C VAL A 111 4.08 15.06 -2.09
N ALA A 112 3.28 14.86 -1.04
CA ALA A 112 3.32 13.68 -0.22
C ALA A 112 1.93 13.33 0.31
N CYS A 113 1.73 12.05 0.61
CA CYS A 113 0.53 11.57 1.27
C CYS A 113 0.86 10.37 2.17
N GLY A 114 0.02 10.15 3.16
CA GLY A 114 0.09 9.00 4.05
C GLY A 114 -1.20 8.86 4.85
N THR A 115 -1.44 7.67 5.39
CA THR A 115 -2.59 7.44 6.25
C THR A 115 -2.20 6.64 7.49
N VAL A 116 -2.89 6.93 8.58
CA VAL A 116 -2.83 6.16 9.81
C VAL A 116 -4.18 5.48 10.01
N GLU A 117 -4.15 4.16 10.12
CA GLU A 117 -5.33 3.37 10.45
C GLU A 117 -5.27 3.02 11.93
N ASN A 118 -6.07 3.71 12.74
CA ASN A 118 -6.17 3.45 14.18
C ASN A 118 -7.08 2.25 14.45
N ARG A 119 -6.55 1.26 15.18
CA ARG A 119 -7.31 0.13 15.75
C ARG A 119 -7.27 0.26 17.27
N HIS A 120 -8.20 -0.41 17.97
CA HIS A 120 -8.30 -0.35 19.43
C HIS A 120 -7.01 -0.71 20.20
N THR A 121 -6.08 -1.43 19.58
CA THR A 121 -4.91 -2.02 20.25
C THR A 121 -3.59 -1.75 19.54
N TYR A 122 -3.60 -1.07 18.39
CA TYR A 122 -2.43 -0.73 17.57
C TYR A 122 -2.85 0.18 16.42
N SER A 123 -1.89 0.73 15.69
CA SER A 123 -2.14 1.46 14.45
C SER A 123 -1.27 0.97 13.30
N ASN A 124 -1.75 1.15 12.08
CA ASN A 124 -0.98 0.88 10.88
C ASN A 124 -0.71 2.18 10.12
N LEU A 125 0.55 2.43 9.75
CA LEU A 125 0.86 3.43 8.74
C LEU A 125 0.83 2.78 7.37
N ASN A 126 0.04 3.35 6.47
CA ASN A 126 -0.13 2.85 5.11
C ASN A 126 0.03 3.99 4.09
N TYR A 127 0.27 3.60 2.84
CA TYR A 127 0.30 4.50 1.68
C TYR A 127 1.23 5.72 1.86
N LEU A 128 2.35 5.54 2.56
CA LEU A 128 3.37 6.57 2.78
C LEU A 128 4.16 6.81 1.49
N TYR A 129 3.87 7.93 0.82
CA TYR A 129 4.54 8.30 -0.42
C TYR A 129 4.95 9.76 -0.42
N VAL A 130 6.17 10.01 -0.89
CA VAL A 130 6.71 11.34 -1.17
C VAL A 130 7.25 11.32 -2.59
N LYS A 131 6.83 12.28 -3.41
CA LYS A 131 7.32 12.44 -4.78
C LYS A 131 8.86 12.47 -4.79
N PRO A 132 9.54 11.77 -5.71
CA PRO A 132 11.00 11.69 -5.75
C PRO A 132 11.71 13.06 -5.67
N ALA A 133 11.17 14.09 -6.33
CA ALA A 133 11.73 15.45 -6.33
C ALA A 133 11.72 16.15 -4.95
N TRP A 134 10.91 15.65 -4.02
CA TRP A 134 10.70 16.19 -2.67
C TRP A 134 11.31 15.33 -1.56
N ARG A 135 11.98 14.22 -1.91
CA ARG A 135 12.71 13.38 -0.96
C ARG A 135 13.99 14.07 -0.50
N GLU A 136 14.53 13.61 0.64
CA GLU A 136 15.77 14.15 1.24
C GLU A 136 15.67 15.63 1.65
N ARG A 137 14.44 16.16 1.77
CA ARG A 137 14.13 17.52 2.23
C ARG A 137 13.39 17.55 3.57
N GLY A 138 13.41 16.44 4.30
CA GLY A 138 12.70 16.27 5.57
C GLY A 138 11.19 16.04 5.46
N VAL A 139 10.61 16.10 4.24
CA VAL A 139 9.15 15.93 4.00
C VAL A 139 8.65 14.56 4.44
N ASP A 140 9.42 13.51 4.14
CA ASP A 140 9.13 12.12 4.51
C ASP A 140 9.18 11.91 6.03
N SER A 141 10.23 12.42 6.67
CA SER A 141 10.42 12.34 8.12
C SER A 141 9.33 13.10 8.87
N TYR A 142 8.98 14.30 8.39
CA TYR A 142 7.90 15.11 8.95
C TYR A 142 6.55 14.39 8.85
N LEU A 143 6.21 13.87 7.65
CA LEU A 143 4.97 13.14 7.44
C LEU A 143 4.85 11.93 8.37
N VAL A 144 5.90 11.12 8.48
CA VAL A 144 5.89 9.92 9.31
C VAL A 144 5.70 10.29 10.79
N ARG A 145 6.44 11.29 11.29
CA ARG A 145 6.28 11.76 12.68
C ARG A 145 4.86 12.27 12.96
N HIS A 146 4.34 13.11 12.07
CA HIS A 146 2.99 13.63 12.20
C HIS A 146 1.94 12.50 12.28
N LEU A 147 2.12 11.42 11.49
CA LEU A 147 1.21 10.28 11.54
C LEU A 147 1.38 9.43 12.80
N ILE A 148 2.61 9.29 13.32
CA ILE A 148 2.88 8.60 14.60
C ILE A 148 2.24 9.36 15.76
N GLU A 149 2.28 10.69 15.77
CA GLU A 149 1.65 11.52 16.80
C GLU A 149 0.12 11.31 16.88
N GLN A 150 -0.50 10.87 15.77
CA GLN A 150 -1.92 10.54 15.70
C GLN A 150 -2.23 9.05 15.87
N ALA A 151 -1.20 8.23 16.00
CA ALA A 151 -1.32 6.78 16.04
C ALA A 151 -1.58 6.28 17.46
N THR A 152 -2.41 5.25 17.57
CA THR A 152 -2.52 4.42 18.78
C THR A 152 -1.33 3.45 18.83
N PRO A 153 -0.46 3.53 19.85
CA PRO A 153 0.67 2.62 19.97
C PRO A 153 0.23 1.19 20.33
N PRO A 154 0.98 0.15 19.94
CA PRO A 154 2.13 0.20 19.03
C PRO A 154 1.74 0.51 17.58
N THR A 155 2.62 1.19 16.85
CA THR A 155 2.40 1.52 15.43
C THR A 155 3.21 0.59 14.56
N TYR A 156 2.58 -0.03 13.56
CA TYR A 156 3.22 -0.92 12.60
C TYR A 156 3.26 -0.29 11.21
N LEU A 157 4.30 -0.60 10.46
CA LEU A 157 4.35 -0.31 9.03
C LEU A 157 5.04 -1.45 8.29
N LEU A 158 4.57 -1.68 7.08
CA LEU A 158 5.24 -2.57 6.13
C LEU A 158 6.03 -1.69 5.16
N CYS A 159 7.34 -1.89 5.07
CA CYS A 159 8.19 -1.18 4.13
C CYS A 159 8.99 -2.14 3.25
N GLN A 160 9.49 -1.61 2.14
CA GLN A 160 10.52 -2.32 1.39
C GLN A 160 11.82 -2.38 2.20
N SER A 161 12.57 -3.47 2.09
CA SER A 161 13.84 -3.64 2.82
C SER A 161 14.81 -2.47 2.60
N LYS A 162 14.82 -1.88 1.40
CA LYS A 162 15.64 -0.70 1.05
C LYS A 162 15.28 0.59 1.82
N ARG A 163 14.08 0.69 2.40
CA ARG A 163 13.63 1.84 3.21
C ARG A 163 13.68 1.54 4.71
N ALA A 164 14.09 0.34 5.12
CA ALA A 164 14.10 -0.03 6.53
C ALA A 164 15.04 0.85 7.36
N GLU A 165 16.21 1.21 6.83
CA GLU A 165 17.16 2.10 7.51
C GLU A 165 16.57 3.50 7.74
N PHE A 166 15.83 4.04 6.76
CA PHE A 166 15.12 5.31 6.91
C PHE A 166 14.14 5.28 8.10
N TYR A 167 13.31 4.23 8.19
CA TYR A 167 12.38 4.10 9.30
C TYR A 167 13.08 3.79 10.62
N ALA A 168 14.20 3.07 10.60
CA ALA A 168 15.01 2.82 11.79
C ALA A 168 15.56 4.12 12.38
N ASN A 169 16.00 5.06 11.54
CA ASN A 169 16.43 6.39 11.98
C ASN A 169 15.29 7.24 12.59
N LEU A 170 14.03 6.89 12.29
CA LEU A 170 12.84 7.48 12.90
C LEU A 170 12.38 6.74 14.17
N GLY A 171 13.10 5.70 14.61
CA GLY A 171 12.82 4.95 15.83
C GLY A 171 11.99 3.68 15.62
N PHE A 172 11.71 3.28 14.37
CA PHE A 172 11.10 1.97 14.12
C PHE A 172 12.12 0.85 14.31
N VAL A 173 11.66 -0.28 14.84
CA VAL A 173 12.45 -1.51 14.95
C VAL A 173 11.86 -2.60 14.08
N PRO A 174 12.66 -3.42 13.37
CA PRO A 174 12.14 -4.57 12.66
C PRO A 174 11.57 -5.59 13.66
N VAL A 175 10.43 -6.18 13.33
CA VAL A 175 9.76 -7.17 14.18
C VAL A 175 9.69 -8.51 13.49
N VAL A 176 10.01 -9.56 14.24
CA VAL A 176 9.92 -10.93 13.74
C VAL A 176 8.48 -11.42 13.84
N TRP A 177 8.02 -12.17 12.84
CA TRP A 177 6.63 -12.64 12.74
C TRP A 177 6.10 -13.38 13.98
N GLN A 178 6.97 -14.09 14.69
CA GLN A 178 6.65 -14.86 15.89
C GLN A 178 6.30 -13.96 17.09
N GLU A 179 6.77 -12.71 17.09
CA GLU A 179 6.57 -11.75 18.18
C GLU A 179 5.33 -10.86 17.94
N LEU A 180 4.74 -10.93 16.74
CA LEU A 180 3.58 -10.12 16.39
C LEU A 180 2.32 -10.58 17.13
N PRO A 181 1.51 -9.64 17.63
CA PRO A 181 0.17 -9.96 18.11
C PRO A 181 -0.64 -10.67 17.01
N PRO A 182 -1.46 -11.70 17.33
CA PRO A 182 -2.15 -12.53 16.33
C PRO A 182 -2.99 -11.73 15.33
N LYS A 183 -3.63 -10.63 15.78
CA LYS A 183 -4.43 -9.74 14.91
C LYS A 183 -3.56 -9.00 13.89
N VAL A 184 -2.37 -8.54 14.30
CA VAL A 184 -1.40 -7.86 13.43
C VAL A 184 -0.82 -8.86 12.44
N ALA A 185 -0.39 -10.03 12.93
CA ALA A 185 0.14 -11.11 12.10
C ALA A 185 -0.85 -11.56 11.01
N LYS A 186 -2.15 -11.62 11.33
CA LYS A 186 -3.20 -11.95 10.35
C LYS A 186 -3.28 -10.91 9.23
N ASN A 187 -3.26 -9.62 9.57
CA ASN A 187 -3.39 -8.53 8.60
C ASN A 187 -2.23 -8.47 7.60
N PHE A 188 -1.02 -8.82 8.03
CA PHE A 188 0.15 -8.82 7.15
C PHE A 188 0.53 -10.22 6.61
N SER A 189 -0.24 -11.26 6.93
CA SER A 189 0.10 -12.68 6.64
C SER A 189 0.54 -12.98 5.20
N ILE A 190 -0.02 -12.28 4.21
CA ILE A 190 0.34 -12.46 2.79
C ILE A 190 1.80 -12.10 2.47
N PHE A 191 2.42 -11.28 3.31
CA PHE A 191 3.80 -10.81 3.19
C PHE A 191 4.80 -11.62 4.02
N ARG A 192 4.36 -12.66 4.75
CA ARG A 192 5.20 -13.42 5.69
C ARG A 192 6.51 -13.91 5.12
N ASN A 193 6.47 -14.42 3.88
CA ASN A 193 7.62 -15.03 3.22
C ASN A 193 8.22 -14.13 2.13
N SER A 194 7.94 -12.82 2.17
CA SER A 194 8.43 -11.89 1.16
C SER A 194 9.82 -11.37 1.54
N PRO A 195 10.88 -11.67 0.76
CA PRO A 195 12.24 -11.24 1.10
C PRO A 195 12.47 -9.74 0.87
N SER A 196 11.59 -9.09 0.09
CA SER A 196 11.71 -7.68 -0.29
C SER A 196 11.04 -6.71 0.68
N VAL A 197 10.43 -7.22 1.76
CA VAL A 197 9.63 -6.41 2.68
C VAL A 197 10.00 -6.72 4.12
N ILE A 198 9.90 -5.70 4.97
CA ILE A 198 10.16 -5.78 6.40
C ILE A 198 8.98 -5.15 7.11
N LEU A 199 8.48 -5.85 8.12
CA LEU A 199 7.51 -5.28 9.04
C LEU A 199 8.28 -4.62 10.18
N MET A 200 7.96 -3.36 10.44
CA MET A 200 8.59 -2.58 11.48
C MET A 200 7.54 -2.07 12.48
N GLN A 201 7.96 -1.89 13.72
CA GLN A 201 7.15 -1.42 14.82
C GLN A 201 7.78 -0.18 15.45
N TYR A 202 6.94 0.76 15.86
CA TYR A 202 7.30 1.88 16.69
C TYR A 202 6.52 1.78 18.00
N MET A 203 7.25 1.90 19.11
CA MET A 203 6.71 1.98 20.46
C MET A 203 6.77 3.44 20.91
N THR A 204 5.70 3.96 21.49
CA THR A 204 5.78 5.22 22.25
C THR A 204 6.45 4.92 23.59
N ASN A 205 7.53 5.65 23.89
CA ASN A 205 8.08 5.73 25.25
C ASN A 205 7.12 6.45 26.19
#